data_AF-A0A0B0Q203-F1
#
_entry.id   AF-A0A0B0Q203-F1
#
_cell.length_a   1.000
_cell.length_b   1.000
_cell.length_c   1.000
_cell.angle_alpha   90.00
_cell.angle_beta   90.00
_cell.angle_gamma   90.00
#
_symmetry.space_group_name_H-M   'P 1'
#
loop_
_entity.id
_entity.type
_entity.pdbx_description
1 polymer ?
#
loop_
_entity_poly.entity_id
_entity_poly.type
_entity_poly.pdbx_seq_one_letter_code
_entity_poly.pdbx_strand_id
1 'polypeptide(L)'
;MFICGYHFPASMGNKISHEQVVERVTAEAGDLSDVSYAVLISENRDGVKQEDLKVEKGSFLFTALADYYKKSDIEGEYKMIYYTNKYQMSEVSKAVDGEKTAAVCKKLDDMLLYRVKVA
;
A
#
# COMPACT_ATOMS: atom_id res chain seq x y z
N MET A 1 -11.18 -13.73 2.29
CA MET A 1 -10.65 -12.88 1.19
C MET A 1 -9.52 -12.04 1.77
N PHE A 2 -8.44 -11.78 1.02
CA PHE A 2 -7.38 -10.90 1.50
C PHE A 2 -7.45 -9.55 0.80
N ILE A 3 -7.43 -8.45 1.56
CA ILE A 3 -7.39 -7.08 1.05
C ILE A 3 -6.28 -6.32 1.77
N CYS A 4 -5.32 -5.77 1.02
CA CYS A 4 -4.13 -5.10 1.58
C CYS A 4 -3.35 -5.97 2.58
N GLY A 5 -3.35 -7.30 2.38
CA GLY A 5 -2.74 -8.27 3.30
C GLY A 5 -3.60 -8.69 4.50
N TYR A 6 -4.78 -8.09 4.70
CA TYR A 6 -5.68 -8.43 5.81
C TYR A 6 -6.71 -9.47 5.42
N HIS A 7 -6.94 -10.44 6.30
CA HIS A 7 -7.96 -11.46 6.10
C HIS A 7 -9.35 -10.94 6.48
N PHE A 8 -10.29 -11.02 5.55
CA PHE A 8 -11.72 -10.77 5.74
C PHE A 8 -12.52 -12.07 5.63
N PRO A 9 -13.54 -12.29 6.49
CA PRO A 9 -14.40 -13.49 6.46
C PRO A 9 -15.00 -13.75 5.08
N ALA A 10 -15.00 -15.02 4.66
CA ALA A 10 -15.57 -15.42 3.37
C ALA A 10 -17.07 -15.10 3.25
N SER A 11 -17.80 -15.08 4.37
CA SER A 11 -19.22 -14.71 4.44
C SER A 11 -19.51 -13.28 4.00
N MET A 12 -18.52 -12.37 4.05
CA MET A 12 -18.65 -11.01 3.54
C MET A 12 -18.56 -10.95 2.02
N GLY A 13 -17.90 -11.92 1.37
CA GLY A 13 -17.72 -11.96 -0.08
C GLY A 13 -17.24 -10.62 -0.66
N ASN A 14 -17.88 -10.17 -1.74
CA ASN A 14 -17.59 -8.89 -2.40
C ASN A 14 -18.32 -7.69 -1.76
N LYS A 15 -18.89 -7.83 -0.56
CA LYS A 15 -19.66 -6.77 0.11
C LYS A 15 -18.80 -5.92 1.06
N ILE A 16 -17.48 -6.10 1.03
CA ILE A 16 -16.55 -5.35 1.88
C ILE A 16 -16.40 -3.96 1.28
N SER A 17 -16.82 -2.92 2.02
CA SER A 17 -16.66 -1.53 1.57
C SER A 17 -15.24 -1.01 1.81
N HIS A 18 -14.87 0.08 1.13
CA HIS A 18 -13.57 0.72 1.36
C HIS A 18 -13.44 1.22 2.79
N GLU A 19 -14.51 1.73 3.40
CA GLU A 19 -14.52 2.17 4.80
C GLU A 19 -14.19 1.02 5.75
N GLN A 20 -14.73 -0.18 5.52
CA GLN A 20 -14.42 -1.36 6.32
C GLN A 20 -12.95 -1.79 6.18
N VAL A 21 -12.37 -1.61 5.00
CA VAL A 21 -10.94 -1.85 4.78
C VAL A 21 -10.09 -0.83 5.54
N VAL A 22 -10.44 0.45 5.44
CA VAL A 22 -9.75 1.53 6.17
C VAL A 22 -9.81 1.29 7.67
N GLU A 23 -10.99 0.99 8.22
CA GLU A 23 -11.18 0.70 9.64
C GLU A 23 -10.31 -0.47 10.08
N ARG A 24 -10.33 -1.59 9.33
CA ARG A 24 -9.52 -2.77 9.64
C ARG A 24 -8.02 -2.48 9.62
N VAL A 25 -7.54 -1.84 8.56
CA VAL A 25 -6.11 -1.53 8.37
C VAL A 25 -5.63 -0.55 9.44
N THR A 26 -6.40 0.50 9.73
CA THR A 26 -6.01 1.51 10.71
C THR A 26 -6.07 0.99 12.15
N ALA A 27 -7.04 0.14 12.48
CA ALA A 27 -7.16 -0.47 13.81
C ALA A 27 -6.08 -1.51 14.11
N GLU A 28 -5.61 -2.22 13.07
CA GLU A 28 -4.64 -3.31 13.22
C GLU A 28 -3.24 -2.97 12.71
N ALA A 29 -3.04 -1.76 12.17
CA ALA A 29 -1.72 -1.26 11.87
C ALA A 29 -0.87 -1.30 13.15
N GLY A 30 0.39 -1.74 13.00
CA GLY A 30 1.35 -1.69 14.11
C GLY A 30 1.67 -0.26 14.54
N ASP A 31 2.64 -0.10 15.44
CA ASP A 31 3.18 1.22 15.74
C ASP A 31 3.87 1.80 14.50
N LEU A 32 3.39 2.96 14.00
CA LEU A 32 3.93 3.71 12.87
C LEU A 32 4.42 5.10 13.29
N SER A 33 4.65 5.33 14.58
CA SER A 33 5.03 6.64 15.13
C SER A 33 6.39 7.12 14.62
N ASP A 34 7.34 6.19 14.45
CA ASP A 34 8.69 6.36 13.91
C ASP A 34 8.75 6.52 12.38
N VAL A 35 7.65 6.27 11.67
CA VAL A 35 7.58 6.41 10.21
C VAL A 35 7.01 7.77 9.84
N SER A 36 7.76 8.53 9.05
CA SER A 36 7.41 9.86 8.55
C SER A 36 6.90 9.81 7.11
N TYR A 37 7.44 8.92 6.27
CA TYR A 37 7.00 8.71 4.90
C TYR A 37 7.32 7.31 4.38
N ALA A 38 6.63 6.92 3.31
CA ALA A 38 6.97 5.74 2.51
C ALA A 38 7.53 6.17 1.15
N VAL A 39 8.45 5.38 0.60
CA VAL A 39 8.98 5.54 -0.76
C VAL A 39 8.68 4.28 -1.53
N LEU A 40 8.00 4.45 -2.66
CA LEU A 40 7.72 3.43 -3.64
C LEU A 40 8.75 3.53 -4.78
N ILE A 41 9.52 2.48 -4.99
CA ILE A 41 10.54 2.42 -6.03
C ILE A 41 10.03 1.51 -7.13
N SER A 42 9.84 2.07 -8.31
CA SER A 42 9.31 1.35 -9.47
C SER A 42 10.42 0.73 -10.31
N GLU A 43 10.18 -0.47 -10.81
CA GLU A 43 11.10 -1.23 -11.66
C GLU A 43 10.34 -1.84 -12.83
N ASN A 44 10.96 -1.86 -14.01
CA ASN A 44 10.42 -2.60 -15.15
C ASN A 44 10.72 -4.11 -15.02
N ARG A 45 10.26 -4.92 -15.97
CA ARG A 45 10.46 -6.38 -15.97
C ARG A 45 11.93 -6.80 -16.05
N ASP A 46 12.79 -5.93 -16.57
CA ASP A 46 14.23 -6.15 -16.68
C ASP A 46 14.99 -5.74 -15.40
N GLY A 47 14.27 -5.31 -14.35
CA GLY A 47 14.84 -4.86 -13.08
C GLY A 47 15.43 -3.45 -13.13
N VAL A 48 15.17 -2.69 -14.20
CA VAL A 48 15.64 -1.31 -14.32
C VAL A 48 14.71 -0.40 -13.53
N LYS A 49 15.28 0.33 -12.57
CA LYS A 49 14.60 1.37 -11.81
C LYS A 49 14.05 2.46 -12.74
N GLN A 50 12.80 2.88 -12.51
CA GLN A 50 12.15 3.94 -13.29
C GLN A 50 12.04 5.24 -12.48
N GLU A 51 11.33 5.22 -11.35
CA GLU A 51 11.08 6.39 -10.52
C GLU A 51 10.86 6.06 -9.03
N ASP A 52 11.08 7.05 -8.18
CA ASP A 52 10.75 7.02 -6.76
C ASP A 52 9.50 7.88 -6.50
N LEU A 53 8.48 7.30 -5.88
CA LEU A 53 7.26 7.99 -5.50
C LEU A 53 7.21 8.09 -3.98
N LYS A 54 7.23 9.33 -3.46
CA LYS A 54 7.12 9.58 -2.03
C LYS A 54 5.64 9.67 -1.63
N VAL A 55 5.27 9.01 -0.52
CA VAL A 55 3.96 9.08 0.10
C VAL A 55 4.13 9.58 1.53
N GLU A 56 3.72 10.82 1.78
CA GLU A 56 3.80 11.46 3.10
C GLU A 56 2.77 10.86 4.07
N LYS A 57 3.08 10.93 5.37
CA LYS A 57 2.16 10.55 6.44
C LYS A 57 0.84 11.30 6.37
N GLY A 58 -0.26 10.61 6.71
CA GLY A 58 -1.60 11.20 6.80
C GLY A 58 -2.58 10.82 5.69
N SER A 59 -2.30 9.72 4.97
CA SER A 59 -3.22 9.07 4.03
C SER A 59 -3.41 7.59 4.40
N PHE A 60 -4.50 6.97 3.93
CA PHE A 60 -4.67 5.53 3.99
C PHE A 60 -3.53 4.81 3.24
N LEU A 61 -3.14 5.31 2.06
CA LEU A 61 -2.05 4.73 1.28
C LEU A 61 -0.75 4.66 2.09
N PHE A 62 -0.40 5.74 2.80
CA PHE A 62 0.74 5.75 3.70
C PHE A 62 0.63 4.64 4.76
N THR A 63 -0.50 4.58 5.47
CA THR A 63 -0.70 3.60 6.55
C THR A 63 -0.57 2.18 6.02
N ALA A 64 -1.20 1.87 4.89
CA ALA A 64 -1.15 0.54 4.28
C ALA A 64 0.28 0.17 3.82
N LEU A 65 1.02 1.11 3.23
CA LEU A 65 2.40 0.88 2.80
C LEU A 65 3.36 0.69 3.98
N ALA A 66 3.23 1.54 5.01
CA ALA A 66 4.09 1.48 6.17
C ALA A 66 3.84 0.21 7.00
N ASP A 67 2.56 -0.16 7.17
CA ASP A 67 2.18 -1.40 7.83
C ASP A 67 2.63 -2.63 7.02
N TYR A 68 2.44 -2.62 5.69
CA TYR A 68 2.96 -3.68 4.82
C TYR A 68 4.47 -3.84 4.96
N TYR A 69 5.21 -2.73 4.97
CA TYR A 69 6.65 -2.76 5.18
C TYR A 69 6.99 -3.36 6.55
N LYS A 70 6.34 -2.95 7.64
CA LYS A 70 6.67 -3.47 8.97
C LYS A 70 6.32 -4.95 9.17
N LYS A 71 5.22 -5.41 8.58
CA LYS A 71 4.73 -6.80 8.74
C LYS A 71 5.29 -7.79 7.73
N SER A 72 5.84 -7.32 6.61
CA SER A 72 6.38 -8.21 5.60
C SER A 72 7.60 -8.97 6.14
N ASP A 73 7.60 -10.27 5.88
CA ASP A 73 8.67 -11.25 6.15
C ASP A 73 9.82 -11.19 5.13
N ILE A 74 9.68 -10.36 4.09
CA ILE A 74 10.75 -10.12 3.12
C ILE A 74 11.87 -9.35 3.82
N GLU A 75 13.05 -9.97 3.86
CA GLU A 75 14.26 -9.38 4.40
C GLU A 75 14.83 -8.29 3.47
N GLY A 76 15.52 -7.31 4.06
CA GLY A 76 16.20 -6.24 3.35
C GLY A 76 15.58 -4.86 3.57
N GLU A 77 16.30 -3.85 3.09
CA GLU A 77 15.92 -2.43 3.20
C GLU A 77 14.69 -2.06 2.35
N TYR A 78 14.40 -2.87 1.34
CA TYR A 78 13.30 -2.66 0.39
C TYR A 78 12.45 -3.93 0.31
N LYS A 79 11.14 -3.79 0.46
CA LYS A 79 10.22 -4.93 0.43
C LYS A 79 9.38 -4.89 -0.85
N MET A 80 9.47 -5.95 -1.66
CA MET A 80 8.68 -6.07 -2.88
C MET A 80 7.19 -6.14 -2.53
N ILE A 81 6.38 -5.30 -3.18
CA ILE A 81 4.94 -5.29 -2.95
C ILE A 81 4.28 -6.31 -3.87
N TYR A 82 3.50 -7.22 -3.30
CA TYR A 82 2.67 -8.11 -4.11
C TYR A 82 1.72 -7.32 -5.00
N TYR A 83 1.62 -7.75 -6.26
CA TYR A 83 0.86 -7.07 -7.28
C TYR A 83 -0.61 -6.82 -6.88
N THR A 84 -1.24 -7.82 -6.25
CA THR A 84 -2.61 -7.70 -5.74
C THR A 84 -2.72 -6.63 -4.64
N ASN A 85 -1.76 -6.57 -3.71
CA ASN A 85 -1.75 -5.57 -2.65
C ASN A 85 -1.56 -4.17 -3.22
N LYS A 86 -0.68 -3.99 -4.22
CA LYS A 86 -0.48 -2.71 -4.93
C LYS A 86 -1.81 -2.13 -5.40
N TYR A 87 -2.60 -2.92 -6.14
CA TYR A 87 -3.87 -2.45 -6.67
C TYR A 87 -4.92 -2.25 -5.59
N GLN A 88 -5.02 -3.16 -4.62
CA GLN A 88 -5.98 -2.99 -3.52
C GLN A 88 -5.72 -1.70 -2.72
N MET A 89 -4.45 -1.39 -2.43
CA MET A 89 -4.07 -0.15 -1.77
C MET A 89 -4.42 1.07 -2.64
N SER A 90 -4.13 1.00 -3.94
CA SER A 90 -4.45 2.07 -4.89
C SER A 90 -5.96 2.33 -4.97
N GLU A 91 -6.78 1.30 -5.13
CA GLU A 91 -8.24 1.42 -5.28
C GLU A 91 -8.91 1.99 -4.03
N VAL A 92 -8.54 1.50 -2.85
CA VAL A 92 -9.06 2.03 -1.59
C VAL A 92 -8.60 3.48 -1.42
N SER A 93 -7.33 3.78 -1.67
CA SER A 93 -6.79 5.14 -1.56
C SER A 93 -7.47 6.13 -2.50
N LYS A 94 -7.73 5.77 -3.76
CA LYS A 94 -8.47 6.63 -4.71
C LYS A 94 -9.84 7.06 -4.17
N ALA A 95 -10.50 6.18 -3.42
CA ALA A 95 -11.81 6.47 -2.84
C ALA A 95 -11.75 7.33 -1.57
N VAL A 96 -10.71 7.18 -0.75
CA VAL A 96 -10.70 7.75 0.62
C VAL A 96 -9.68 8.87 0.83
N ASP A 97 -8.59 8.89 0.07
CA ASP A 97 -7.52 9.89 0.19
C ASP A 97 -7.68 11.06 -0.80
N GLY A 98 -8.47 10.87 -1.86
CA GLY A 98 -8.76 11.90 -2.87
C GLY A 98 -7.51 12.45 -3.55
N GLU A 99 -7.42 13.77 -3.69
CA GLU A 99 -6.32 14.44 -4.40
C GLU A 99 -4.94 14.20 -3.76
N LYS A 100 -4.88 13.91 -2.46
CA LYS A 100 -3.62 13.73 -1.71
C LYS A 100 -2.73 12.64 -2.31
N THR A 101 -3.33 11.57 -2.81
CA THR A 101 -2.62 10.40 -3.34
C THR A 101 -2.91 10.16 -4.82
N ALA A 102 -3.79 10.95 -5.45
CA ALA A 102 -4.25 10.74 -6.82
C ALA A 102 -3.11 10.55 -7.85
N ALA A 103 -2.04 11.35 -7.74
CA ALA A 103 -0.89 11.25 -8.63
C ALA A 103 -0.13 9.91 -8.46
N VAL A 104 0.05 9.46 -7.21
CA VAL A 104 0.71 8.18 -6.90
C VAL A 104 -0.18 7.02 -7.33
N CYS A 105 -1.47 7.04 -7.00
CA CYS A 105 -2.43 6.01 -7.39
C CYS A 105 -2.51 5.83 -8.91
N LYS A 106 -2.45 6.93 -9.68
CA LYS A 106 -2.40 6.87 -11.15
C LYS A 106 -1.16 6.12 -11.66
N LYS A 107 -0.02 6.22 -10.98
CA LYS A 107 1.18 5.45 -11.32
C LYS A 107 1.02 3.98 -10.96
N LEU A 108 0.44 3.69 -9.80
CA LEU A 108 0.22 2.31 -9.34
C LEU A 108 -0.68 1.46 -10.27
N ASP A 109 -1.45 2.09 -11.16
CA ASP A 109 -2.27 1.42 -12.19
C ASP A 109 -1.44 0.79 -13.33
N ASP A 110 -0.15 1.09 -13.41
CA ASP A 110 0.74 0.56 -14.43
C ASP A 110 1.07 -0.94 -14.26
N MET A 111 1.95 -1.43 -15.14
CA MET A 111 2.51 -2.79 -15.12
C MET A 111 3.90 -2.90 -14.48
N LEU A 112 4.38 -1.86 -13.80
CA LEU A 112 5.67 -1.86 -13.12
C LEU A 112 5.59 -2.65 -11.81
N LEU A 113 6.74 -3.19 -11.43
CA LEU A 113 6.99 -3.76 -10.10
C LEU A 113 7.31 -2.62 -9.14
N TYR A 114 6.91 -2.76 -7.89
CA TYR A 114 7.15 -1.74 -6.87
C TYR A 114 7.73 -2.35 -5.61
N ARG A 115 8.77 -1.71 -5.08
CA ARG A 115 9.29 -1.98 -3.74
C ARG A 115 8.94 -0.82 -2.83
N VAL A 116 8.70 -1.10 -1.55
CA VAL A 116 8.50 -0.07 -0.53
C VAL A 116 9.67 -0.02 0.44
N LYS A 117 10.03 1.20 0.84
CA LYS A 117 10.85 1.51 2.01
C LYS A 117 10.12 2.56 2.85
N VAL A 118 10.37 2.58 4.15
CA VAL A 118 9.88 3.61 5.07
C VAL A 118 11.04 4.35 5.73
N ALA A 119 10.80 5.60 6.14
CA ALA A 119 11.73 6.45 6.88
C ALA A 119 10.98 7.47 7.73
#